data_AF-A0A1I7E233-F1
#
_entry.id   AF-A0A1I7E233-F1
#
_cell.length_a   1.000
_cell.length_b   1.000
_cell.length_c   1.000
_cell.angle_alpha   90.00
_cell.angle_beta   90.00
_cell.angle_gamma   90.00
#
_symmetry.space_group_name_H-M   'P 1'
#
loop_
_entity.id
_entity.type
_entity.pdbx_description
1 polymer ?
#
loop_
_entity_poly.entity_id
_entity_poly.type
_entity_poly.pdbx_seq_one_letter_code
_entity_poly.pdbx_strand_id
1 'polypeptide(L)' 'MTTLAFFQNMGGGSIVLIVLVVLLLFGAKRIPELARGLGRGIREFKDATKDIQNDLEEGLKDDKKK' A
#
# COMPACT_ATOMS: atom_id res chain seq x y z
N MET A 1 -8.91 32.30 18.72
CA MET A 1 -8.01 31.70 19.75
C MET A 1 -8.18 30.19 19.88
N THR A 2 -9.35 29.59 19.63
CA THR A 2 -9.54 28.11 19.62
C THR A 2 -8.92 27.40 18.41
N THR A 3 -8.87 28.04 17.25
CA THR A 3 -8.19 27.52 16.04
C THR A 3 -6.68 27.42 16.17
N LEU A 4 -6.06 28.25 17.01
CA LEU A 4 -4.61 28.26 17.25
C LEU A 4 -4.20 27.18 18.27
N ALA A 5 -5.09 26.80 19.18
CA ALA A 5 -4.89 25.66 20.10
C ALA A 5 -4.90 24.30 19.38
N PHE A 6 -5.68 24.18 18.29
CA PHE A 6 -5.62 23.03 17.36
C PHE A 6 -4.25 22.91 16.67
N PHE A 7 -3.58 24.06 16.43
CA PHE A 7 -2.28 24.15 15.79
C PHE A 7 -1.09 23.91 16.74
N GLN A 8 -1.32 23.81 18.05
CA GLN A 8 -0.29 23.53 19.07
C GLN A 8 -0.28 22.05 19.53
N ASN A 9 -1.36 21.30 19.33
CA ASN A 9 -1.43 19.83 19.51
C ASN A 9 -1.11 19.03 18.22
N MET A 10 -0.43 19.69 17.28
CA MET A 10 -0.46 19.44 15.83
C MET A 10 0.32 18.25 15.29
N GLY A 11 0.79 17.35 16.15
CA GLY A 11 1.36 16.08 15.67
C GLY A 11 0.30 14.99 15.48
N GLY A 12 -0.58 14.83 16.46
CA GLY A 12 -1.46 13.66 16.56
C GLY A 12 -2.97 13.95 16.53
N GLY A 13 -3.43 15.11 17.01
CA GLY A 13 -4.87 15.37 17.12
C GLY A 13 -5.58 15.52 15.76
N SER A 14 -4.91 16.15 14.78
CA SER A 14 -5.45 16.37 13.44
C SER A 14 -5.59 15.07 12.65
N ILE A 15 -4.59 14.17 12.75
CA ILE A 15 -4.61 12.89 12.04
C ILE A 15 -5.74 11.99 12.55
N VAL A 16 -6.01 12.00 13.86
CA VAL A 16 -7.10 11.23 14.47
C VAL A 16 -8.46 11.67 13.95
N LEU A 17 -8.67 12.98 13.79
CA LEU A 17 -9.93 13.54 13.28
C LEU A 17 -10.16 13.16 11.81
N ILE A 18 -9.12 13.20 10.98
CA ILE A 18 -9.18 12.75 9.58
C ILE A 18 -9.49 11.26 9.51
N VAL A 19 -8.78 10.43 10.29
CA VAL A 19 -9.04 8.99 10.36
C VAL A 19 -10.47 8.74 10.81
N LEU A 20 -10.98 9.46 11.81
CA LEU A 20 -12.35 9.30 12.30
C LEU A 20 -13.39 9.59 11.19
N VAL A 21 -13.22 10.67 10.42
CA VAL A 21 -14.11 10.99 9.30
C VAL A 21 -14.05 9.92 8.21
N VAL A 22 -12.85 9.48 7.83
CA VAL A 22 -12.66 8.39 6.86
C VAL A 22 -13.30 7.10 7.37
N LEU A 23 -13.18 6.79 8.66
CA LEU A 23 -13.80 5.62 9.27
C LEU A 23 -15.33 5.71 9.32
N LEU A 24 -15.92 6.90 9.45
CA LEU A 24 -17.37 7.06 9.38
C LEU A 24 -17.89 6.91 7.95
N LEU A 25 -17.17 7.44 6.96
CA LEU A 25 -17.57 7.37 5.54
C LEU A 25 -17.38 5.96 4.95
N PHE A 26 -16.22 5.35 5.19
CA PHE A 26 -15.87 4.06 4.61
C PHE A 26 -16.12 2.90 5.58
N GLY A 27 -16.15 3.12 6.88
CA GLY A 27 -16.29 2.07 7.89
C GLY A 27 -14.94 1.48 8.33
N ALA A 28 -14.80 1.19 9.63
CA ALA A 28 -13.63 0.57 10.24
C ALA A 28 -13.19 -0.77 9.61
N LYS A 29 -14.13 -1.49 8.98
CA LYS A 29 -13.84 -2.77 8.32
C LYS A 29 -13.31 -2.63 6.90
N ARG A 30 -13.57 -1.52 6.20
CA ARG A 30 -13.16 -1.36 4.79
C ARG A 30 -11.68 -1.07 4.62
N ILE A 31 -11.08 -0.28 5.51
CA ILE A 31 -9.64 0.02 5.50
C ILE A 31 -8.79 -1.28 5.52
N PRO A 32 -8.96 -2.21 6.48
CA PRO A 32 -8.18 -3.45 6.52
C PRO A 32 -8.54 -4.42 5.39
N GLU A 33 -9.78 -4.41 4.90
CA GLU A 33 -10.21 -5.23 3.77
C GLU A 33 -9.53 -4.78 2.47
N LEU A 34 -9.49 -3.47 2.21
CA LEU A 34 -8.76 -2.88 1.08
C LEU A 34 -7.25 -3.12 1.18
N ALA A 35 -6.66 -2.94 2.36
CA ALA A 35 -5.24 -3.20 2.59
C ALA A 35 -4.87 -4.68 2.33
N ARG A 36 -5.72 -5.62 2.75
CA ARG A 36 -5.54 -7.06 2.47
C ARG A 36 -5.71 -7.38 0.98
N GLY A 37 -6.69 -6.75 0.32
CA GLY A 37 -6.89 -6.90 -1.13
C GLY A 37 -5.70 -6.40 -1.94
N LEU A 38 -5.27 -5.16 -1.68
CA LEU A 38 -4.08 -4.56 -2.29
C LEU A 38 -2.82 -5.37 -1.99
N GLY A 39 -2.64 -5.83 -0.75
CA GLY A 39 -1.48 -6.63 -0.36
C GLY A 39 -1.40 -7.96 -1.10
N ARG A 40 -2.53 -8.63 -1.35
CA ARG A 40 -2.58 -9.84 -2.19
C ARG A 40 -2.26 -9.52 -3.65
N GLY A 41 -2.88 -8.48 -4.21
CA GLY A 41 -2.62 -8.07 -5.60
C GLY A 41 -1.16 -7.69 -5.85
N ILE A 42 -0.53 -6.94 -4.93
CA ILE A 42 0.90 -6.61 -5.01
C ILE A 42 1.77 -7.86 -4.94
N ARG A 43 1.41 -8.84 -4.11
CA ARG A 43 2.16 -10.10 -4.00
C ARG A 43 2.08 -10.91 -5.29
N GLU A 44 0.87 -11.14 -5.80
CA GLU A 44 0.65 -11.87 -7.05
C GLU A 44 1.34 -11.18 -8.23
N PHE A 45 1.27 -9.85 -8.30
CA PHE A 45 1.97 -9.07 -9.32
C PHE A 45 3.49 -9.25 -9.23
N LYS A 46 4.05 -9.24 -8.00
CA LYS A 46 5.48 -9.44 -7.79
C LYS A 46 5.92 -10.84 -8.20
N ASP A 47 5.14 -11.85 -7.84
CA ASP A 47 5.46 -13.25 -8.12
C ASP A 47 5.43 -13.50 -9.64
N ALA A 48 4.38 -13.05 -10.33
CA ALA A 48 4.30 -13.13 -11.79
C ALA A 48 5.45 -12.40 -12.50
N THR A 49 5.82 -11.20 -12.01
CA THR A 49 6.96 -10.45 -12.56
C THR A 49 8.29 -11.19 -12.36
N LYS A 50 8.45 -11.89 -11.23
CA LYS A 50 9.67 -12.63 -10.91
C LYS A 50 9.83 -13.87 -11.81
N ASP A 51 8.74 -14.59 -12.06
CA ASP A 51 8.76 -15.75 -12.95
C ASP A 51 9.17 -15.33 -14.37
N ILE A 52 8.58 -14.24 -14.88
CA ILE A 52 8.95 -13.65 -16.18
C ILE A 52 10.43 -13.24 -16.22
N GLN A 53 10.97 -12.63 -15.15
CA GLN A 53 12.39 -12.27 -15.09
C GLN A 53 13.31 -13.51 -15.14
N ASN A 54 12.96 -14.58 -14.43
CA ASN A 54 13.75 -15.81 -14.44
C ASN A 54 13.74 -16.46 -15.83
N ASP A 55 12.58 -16.52 -16.48
CA ASP A 55 12.45 -17.08 -17.84
C ASP A 55 13.28 -16.27 -18.86
N LEU A 56 13.27 -14.94 -18.76
CA LEU A 56 14.11 -14.09 -19.60
C LEU A 56 15.60 -14.32 -19.33
N GLU A 57 16.02 -14.39 -18.06
CA GLU A 57 17.41 -14.64 -17.70
C GLU A 57 17.91 -16.00 -18.17
N GLU A 58 17.09 -17.05 -18.08
CA GLU A 58 17.44 -18.38 -18.56
C GLU A 58 17.57 -18.41 -20.09
N GLY A 59 16.62 -17.81 -20.82
CA GLY A 59 16.71 -17.69 -22.28
C GLY A 59 17.96 -16.93 -22.76
N LEU A 60 18.32 -15.84 -22.07
CA LEU A 60 19.52 -15.05 -22.38
C LEU A 60 20.83 -15.80 -22.05
N LYS A 61 20.83 -16.70 -21.06
CA LYS A 61 22.00 -17.52 -20.69
C LYS A 61 22.21 -18.66 -21.69
N ASP A 62 21.15 -19.20 -22.30
CA ASP A 62 21.24 -20.28 -23.28
C ASP A 62 21.74 -19.77 -24.65
N ASP A 63 21.31 -18.59 -25.08
CA ASP A 63 21.80 -17.93 -26.30
C ASP A 63 23.27 -17.48 -26.22
N LYS A 64 23.81 -17.21 -25.01
CA LYS A 64 25.24 -16.92 -24.82
C LYS A 64 26.14 -18.16 -24.81
N LYS A 65 25.59 -19.36 -24.72
CA LYS A 65 26.33 -20.62 -24.65
C LYS A 65 26.43 -21.37 -25.98
N LYS A 66 25.65 -20.98 -26.99
CA LYS A 66 25.80 -21.40 -28.39
C LYS A 66 26.75 -20.47 -29.15
#